data_AF-A0A8H8M1V9-F1
#
_entry.id   AF-A0A8H8M1V9-F1
#
_cell.length_a   1.000
_cell.length_b   1.000
_cell.length_c   1.000
_cell.angle_alpha   90.00
_cell.angle_beta   90.00
_cell.angle_gamma   90.00
#
_symmetry.space_group_name_H-M   'P 1'
#
loop_
_entity.id
_entity.type
_entity.pdbx_description
1 polymer ?
#
loop_
_entity_poly.entity_id
_entity_poly.type
_entity_poly.pdbx_seq_one_letter_code
_entity_poly.pdbx_strand_id
1 'polypeptide(L)'
;MDFVDGIRFDRLPPKLPSKEVTNSIEKALQILHDADFVFGDLRPLNVVVLRDATGTPTKAQLVNFEWCGKHQEGRYPLRMSRSFEWVPGMNWGGIMDKEHDSEMKKKLFSI
;
A
#
# COMPACT_ATOMS: atom_id res chain seq x y z
N MET A 1 4.26 -6.57 -16.94
CA MET A 1 3.20 -6.41 -15.92
C MET A 1 1.90 -6.47 -16.68
N ASP A 2 0.98 -7.34 -16.29
CA ASP A 2 -0.31 -7.47 -16.98
C ASP A 2 -1.22 -6.30 -16.61
N PHE A 3 -2.12 -5.93 -17.53
CA PHE A 3 -3.14 -4.93 -17.24
C PHE A 3 -4.10 -5.48 -16.17
N VAL A 4 -4.27 -4.73 -15.08
CA VAL A 4 -5.23 -5.05 -14.03
C VAL A 4 -6.49 -4.22 -14.26
N ASP A 5 -7.58 -4.90 -14.64
CA ASP A 5 -8.89 -4.26 -14.70
C ASP A 5 -9.46 -4.10 -13.28
N GLY A 6 -9.38 -2.87 -12.77
CA GLY A 6 -9.80 -2.53 -11.41
C GLY A 6 -9.93 -1.03 -11.21
N ILE A 7 -10.44 -0.65 -10.04
CA ILE A 7 -10.46 0.75 -9.60
C ILE A 7 -9.35 1.02 -8.61
N ARG A 8 -8.76 2.20 -8.72
CA ARG A 8 -7.84 2.67 -7.70
C ARG A 8 -8.59 2.91 -6.39
N PHE A 9 -7.94 2.61 -5.28
CA PHE A 9 -8.52 2.71 -3.95
C PHE A 9 -8.96 4.15 -3.63
N ASP A 10 -8.25 5.18 -4.13
CA ASP A 10 -8.64 6.59 -3.98
C ASP A 10 -9.99 6.97 -4.62
N ARG A 11 -10.54 6.10 -5.47
CA ARG A 11 -11.85 6.29 -6.12
C ARG A 11 -12.98 5.51 -5.46
N LEU A 12 -12.70 4.80 -4.36
CA LEU A 12 -13.73 4.18 -3.56
C LEU A 12 -14.48 5.23 -2.73
N PRO A 13 -15.76 4.96 -2.35
CA PRO A 13 -16.46 5.78 -1.38
C PRO A 13 -15.68 5.85 -0.05
N PRO A 14 -15.75 6.96 0.70
CA PRO A 14 -15.07 7.14 1.99
C PRO A 14 -15.74 6.30 3.07
N LYS A 15 -15.48 5.00 3.02
CA LYS A 15 -15.91 3.99 3.99
C LYS A 15 -14.86 2.90 4.02
N LEU A 16 -14.77 2.19 5.14
CA LEU A 16 -13.93 1.01 5.26
C LEU A 16 -14.25 0.02 4.11
N PRO A 17 -13.23 -0.46 3.37
CA PRO A 17 -13.43 -1.46 2.33
C PRO A 17 -13.98 -2.78 2.88
N SER A 18 -14.46 -3.64 1.98
CA SER A 18 -14.88 -4.99 2.36
C SER A 18 -13.72 -5.78 2.98
N LYS A 19 -14.07 -6.79 3.78
CA LYS A 19 -13.08 -7.65 4.46
C LYS A 19 -12.17 -8.36 3.47
N GLU A 20 -12.70 -8.72 2.30
CA GLU A 20 -11.95 -9.36 1.22
C GLU A 20 -10.85 -8.45 0.68
N VAL A 21 -11.16 -7.15 0.53
CA VAL A 21 -10.21 -6.13 0.09
C VAL A 21 -9.14 -5.89 1.17
N THR A 22 -9.53 -5.70 2.42
CA THR A 22 -8.58 -5.47 3.52
C THR A 22 -7.65 -6.68 3.71
N ASN A 23 -8.21 -7.90 3.70
CA ASN A 23 -7.43 -9.14 3.82
C ASN A 23 -6.43 -9.31 2.67
N SER A 24 -6.78 -8.86 1.46
CA SER A 24 -5.87 -8.93 0.31
C SER A 24 -4.66 -8.02 0.50
N ILE A 25 -4.88 -6.80 1.02
CA ILE A 25 -3.81 -5.84 1.32
C ILE A 25 -2.92 -6.39 2.44
N GLU A 26 -3.51 -6.88 3.52
CA GLU A 26 -2.77 -7.46 4.65
C GLU A 26 -1.95 -8.67 4.22
N LYS A 27 -2.52 -9.57 3.42
CA LYS A 27 -1.79 -10.71 2.89
C LYS A 27 -0.63 -10.30 1.98
N ALA A 28 -0.81 -9.29 1.14
CA ALA A 28 0.25 -8.78 0.27
C ALA A 28 1.41 -8.19 1.08
N LEU A 29 1.11 -7.39 2.12
CA LEU A 29 2.13 -6.87 3.03
C LEU A 29 2.83 -7.99 3.80
N GLN A 30 2.09 -8.97 4.30
CA GLN A 30 2.67 -10.12 5.01
C GLN A 30 3.67 -10.88 4.12
N ILE A 31 3.32 -11.15 2.87
CA ILE A 31 4.21 -11.83 1.92
C ILE A 31 5.53 -11.05 1.72
N LEU A 32 5.46 -9.72 1.61
CA LEU A 32 6.66 -8.89 1.50
C LEU A 32 7.47 -8.90 2.79
N HIS A 33 6.81 -8.74 3.93
CA HIS A 33 7.45 -8.68 5.24
C HIS A 33 8.10 -10.01 5.62
N ASP A 34 7.50 -11.15 5.27
CA ASP A 34 8.08 -12.48 5.46
C ASP A 34 9.37 -12.68 4.62
N ALA A 35 9.49 -11.95 3.51
CA ALA A 35 10.67 -11.94 2.66
C ALA A 35 11.65 -10.78 2.98
N ASP A 36 11.48 -10.11 4.12
CA ASP A 36 12.26 -8.94 4.55
C ASP A 36 12.17 -7.73 3.61
N PHE A 37 11.09 -7.58 2.86
CA PHE A 37 10.80 -6.40 2.06
C PHE A 37 9.77 -5.50 2.75
N VAL A 38 9.95 -4.19 2.60
CA VAL A 38 9.00 -3.14 2.92
C VAL A 38 8.43 -2.64 1.59
N PHE A 39 7.11 -2.52 1.48
CA PHE A 39 6.47 -1.99 0.27
C PHE A 39 6.81 -0.51 0.08
N GLY A 40 6.77 0.26 1.18
CA GLY A 40 7.34 1.59 1.27
C GLY A 40 6.44 2.72 0.76
N ASP A 41 5.60 2.48 -0.25
CA ASP A 41 4.70 3.49 -0.82
C ASP A 41 3.22 3.10 -0.68
N LEU A 42 2.81 2.59 0.49
CA LEU A 42 1.43 2.16 0.73
C LEU A 42 0.48 3.36 0.86
N ARG A 43 -0.25 3.66 -0.22
CA ARG A 43 -1.23 4.76 -0.29
C ARG A 43 -2.41 4.39 -1.17
N PRO A 44 -3.57 5.09 -1.07
CA PRO A 44 -4.73 4.85 -1.93
C PRO A 44 -4.39 4.80 -3.43
N LEU A 45 -3.41 5.61 -3.85
CA LEU A 45 -2.95 5.71 -5.22
C LEU A 45 -2.21 4.47 -5.75
N ASN A 46 -1.69 3.62 -4.87
CA ASN A 46 -0.88 2.44 -5.19
C ASN A 46 -1.60 1.13 -4.82
N VAL A 47 -2.92 1.19 -4.63
CA VAL A 47 -3.77 0.03 -4.39
C VAL A 47 -4.85 -0.01 -5.47
N VAL A 48 -4.95 -1.14 -6.18
CA VAL A 48 -5.99 -1.42 -7.17
C VAL A 48 -6.95 -2.45 -6.61
N VAL A 49 -8.24 -2.15 -6.66
CA VAL A 49 -9.33 -3.00 -6.18
C VAL A 49 -10.03 -3.62 -7.38
N LEU A 50 -10.01 -4.95 -7.42
CA LEU A 50 -10.65 -5.76 -8.43
C LEU A 50 -12.10 -6.01 -8.02
N ARG A 51 -12.96 -6.11 -9.04
CA ARG A 51 -14.39 -6.36 -8.87
C ARG A 51 -14.81 -7.60 -9.62
N ASP A 52 -15.82 -8.30 -9.11
CA ASP A 52 -16.47 -9.36 -9.86
C ASP A 52 -17.41 -8.79 -10.94
N ALA A 53 -18.09 -9.69 -11.67
CA ALA A 53 -19.03 -9.34 -12.73
C ALA A 53 -20.23 -8.49 -12.25
N THR A 54 -20.51 -8.47 -10.95
CA THR A 54 -21.58 -7.66 -10.34
C THR A 54 -21.10 -6.27 -9.93
N GLY A 55 -19.79 -5.99 -10.08
CA GLY A 55 -19.17 -4.76 -9.61
C GLY A 55 -18.82 -4.78 -8.11
N THR A 56 -18.91 -5.94 -7.46
CA THR A 56 -18.58 -6.07 -6.03
C THR A 56 -17.06 -6.16 -5.85
N PRO A 57 -16.45 -5.35 -4.96
CA PRO A 57 -15.03 -5.46 -4.62
C PRO A 57 -14.69 -6.82 -3.99
N THR A 58 -13.83 -7.60 -4.64
CA THR A 58 -13.49 -8.96 -4.20
C THR A 58 -12.02 -9.14 -3.84
N LYS A 59 -11.13 -8.27 -4.33
CA LYS A 59 -9.70 -8.38 -4.10
C LYS A 59 -9.01 -7.02 -4.22
N ALA A 60 -7.85 -6.89 -3.61
CA ALA A 60 -6.93 -5.80 -3.86
C ALA A 60 -5.54 -6.28 -4.27
N GLN A 61 -4.83 -5.44 -5.01
CA GLN A 61 -3.45 -5.61 -5.42
C GLN A 61 -2.66 -4.34 -5.13
N LEU A 62 -1.46 -4.51 -4.58
CA LEU A 62 -0.47 -3.45 -4.51
C LEU A 62 0.16 -3.27 -5.89
N VAL A 63 0.35 -2.02 -6.32
CA VAL A 63 1.00 -1.67 -7.58
C VAL A 63 2.07 -0.61 -7.33
N ASN A 64 2.97 -0.38 -8.30
CA ASN A 64 4.06 0.60 -8.17
C ASN A 64 5.08 0.24 -7.05
N PHE A 65 5.94 -0.74 -7.32
CA PHE A 65 6.95 -1.27 -6.38
C PHE A 65 8.30 -0.52 -6.44
N GLU A 66 8.37 0.65 -7.05
CA GLU A 66 9.64 1.37 -7.25
C GLU A 66 10.34 1.76 -5.93
N TRP A 67 9.58 1.87 -4.84
CA TRP A 67 10.12 2.14 -3.50
C TRP A 67 10.34 0.88 -2.68
N CYS A 68 9.94 -0.29 -3.18
CA CYS A 68 10.05 -1.51 -2.39
C CYS A 68 11.53 -1.82 -2.13
N GLY A 69 11.86 -2.09 -0.87
CA GLY A 69 13.24 -2.28 -0.44
C GLY A 69 13.34 -3.15 0.79
N LYS A 70 14.55 -3.63 1.09
CA LYS A 70 14.78 -4.50 2.24
C LYS A 70 14.57 -3.76 3.56
N HIS A 71 13.99 -4.43 4.55
CA HIS A 71 13.86 -3.92 5.90
C HIS A 71 15.24 -3.56 6.50
N GLN A 72 15.34 -2.37 7.10
CA GLN A 72 16.56 -1.83 7.71
C GLN A 72 17.76 -1.60 6.76
N GLU A 73 17.59 -1.81 5.45
CA GLU A 73 18.62 -1.62 4.43
C GLU A 73 18.18 -0.66 3.32
N GLY A 74 16.96 -0.86 2.82
CA GLY A 74 16.32 -0.02 1.81
C GLY A 74 16.09 1.40 2.31
N ARG A 75 16.10 2.36 1.38
CA ARG A 75 15.93 3.78 1.68
C ARG A 75 14.82 4.39 0.84
N TYR A 76 14.07 5.30 1.45
CA TYR A 76 13.12 6.12 0.72
C TYR A 76 13.83 7.04 -0.28
N PRO A 77 13.15 7.47 -1.35
CA PRO A 77 13.71 8.45 -2.27
C PRO A 77 14.14 9.73 -1.55
N LEU A 78 15.13 10.41 -2.11
CA LEU A 78 15.61 11.71 -1.60
C LEU A 78 14.58 12.84 -1.78
N ARG A 79 13.47 12.58 -2.48
CA ARG A 79 12.39 13.55 -2.69
C ARG A 79 11.03 12.84 -2.66
N MET A 80 10.36 12.96 -1.52
CA MET A 80 8.98 12.47 -1.35
C MET A 80 7.99 13.63 -1.50
N SER A 81 6.74 13.33 -1.85
CA SER A 81 5.70 14.36 -1.91
C SER A 81 5.50 15.01 -0.54
N ARG A 82 5.37 16.34 -0.51
CA ARG A 82 5.01 17.11 0.68
C ARG A 82 3.51 17.26 0.87
N SER A 83 2.71 16.92 -0.15
CA SER A 83 1.25 17.04 -0.13
C SER A 83 0.57 15.84 0.52
N PHE A 84 1.34 14.86 0.98
CA PHE A 84 0.84 13.65 1.60
C PHE A 84 1.44 13.52 3.00
N GLU A 85 0.61 13.18 3.97
CA GLU A 85 1.02 13.05 5.36
C GLU A 85 1.61 11.66 5.62
N TRP A 86 2.92 11.53 5.46
CA TRP A 86 3.66 10.32 5.79
C TRP A 86 3.65 10.06 7.30
N VAL A 87 3.75 8.79 7.70
CA VAL A 87 3.85 8.41 9.12
C VAL A 87 5.25 8.76 9.68
N PRO A 88 5.39 8.92 11.00
CA PRO A 88 6.71 9.17 11.61
C PRO A 88 7.74 8.12 11.17
N GLY A 89 8.97 8.57 10.89
CA GLY A 89 10.07 7.70 10.42
C GLY A 89 10.24 7.65 8.89
N MET A 90 9.18 7.94 8.12
CA MET A 90 9.25 8.01 6.64
C MET A 90 9.82 9.35 6.14
N ASN A 91 11.14 9.49 6.23
CA ASN A 91 11.86 10.69 5.81
C ASN A 91 12.58 10.51 4.47
N TRP A 92 12.93 11.61 3.81
CA TRP A 92 13.71 11.60 2.57
C TRP A 92 15.06 10.89 2.79
N GLY A 93 15.37 9.86 1.99
CA GLY A 93 16.58 9.04 2.18
C GLY A 93 16.58 8.20 3.47
N GLY A 94 15.50 8.22 4.24
CA GLY A 94 15.37 7.49 5.51
C GLY A 94 15.35 5.97 5.29
N ILE A 95 15.79 5.23 6.30
CA ILE A 95 15.77 3.76 6.29
C ILE A 95 14.33 3.25 6.34
N MET A 96 14.04 2.21 5.57
CA MET A 96 12.73 1.57 5.53
C MET A 96 12.56 0.60 6.70
N ASP A 97 11.45 0.73 7.40
CA ASP A 97 11.00 -0.17 8.46
C ASP A 97 9.66 -0.82 8.06
N LYS A 98 9.45 -2.09 8.42
CA LYS A 98 8.18 -2.78 8.18
C LYS A 98 7.03 -2.08 8.91
N GLU A 99 7.32 -1.44 10.05
CA GLU A 99 6.34 -0.66 10.80
C GLU A 99 5.81 0.53 10.01
N HIS A 100 6.57 1.07 9.05
CA HIS A 100 6.06 2.12 8.17
C HIS A 100 4.89 1.62 7.32
N ASP A 101 4.94 0.40 6.80
CA ASP A 101 3.80 -0.20 6.10
C ASP A 101 2.63 -0.45 7.06
N SER A 102 2.90 -0.90 8.28
CA SER A 102 1.88 -1.13 9.32
C SER A 102 1.10 0.16 9.66
N GLU A 103 1.81 1.26 9.86
CA GLU A 103 1.23 2.56 10.17
C GLU A 103 0.50 3.17 8.96
N MET A 104 1.09 3.05 7.77
CA MET A 104 0.42 3.46 6.53
C MET A 104 -0.85 2.65 6.26
N LYS A 105 -0.88 1.36 6.63
CA LYS A 105 -2.08 0.52 6.55
C LYS A 105 -3.17 1.04 7.49
N LYS A 106 -2.84 1.39 8.74
CA LYS A 106 -3.80 1.98 9.69
C LYS A 106 -4.40 3.26 9.12
N LYS A 107 -3.59 4.14 8.53
CA LYS A 107 -4.06 5.34 7.81
C LYS A 107 -4.97 4.97 6.63
N LEU A 108 -4.60 3.99 5.82
CA LEU A 108 -5.38 3.53 4.67
C LEU A 108 -6.77 3.01 5.03
N PHE A 109 -6.94 2.45 6.23
CA PHE A 109 -8.23 1.90 6.71
C PHE A 109 -9.03 2.88 7.56
N SER A 110 -8.49 4.07 7.83
CA SER A 110 -9.14 5.11 8.64
C SER A 110 -9.79 6.22 7.80
N ILE A 111 -9.94 6.00 6.48
CA ILE A 111 -10.48 6.94 5.49
C ILE A 111 -12.00 6.77 5.34
#